data_AF-A0A9X3MPK2-F1
#
_entry.id   AF-A0A9X3MPK2-F1
#
_cell.length_a   1.000
_cell.length_b   1.000
_cell.length_c   1.000
_cell.angle_alpha   90.00
_cell.angle_beta   90.00
_cell.angle_gamma   90.00
#
_symmetry.space_group_name_H-M   'P 1'
#
loop_
_entity.id
_entity.type
_entity.pdbx_description
1 polymer ?
#
loop_
_entity_poly.entity_id
_entity_poly.type
_entity_poly.pdbx_seq_one_letter_code
_entity_poly.pdbx_strand_id
1 'polypeptide(L)'
;MLRVTVAAPVKLKTNRSSTRNKRSIKFTGSVPGAPKDARARVDLQAWAGRWVTFASATVRNGAFASSYTFTRTFSPTTYRFRAVLPSDPDFPYAAGKSREVHVRVRP
;
A
#
# COMPACT_ATOMS: atom_id res chain seq x y z
N MET A 1 -14.76 -23.61 17.29
CA MET A 1 -14.37 -23.42 15.88
C MET A 1 -13.01 -22.76 15.83
N LEU A 2 -12.00 -23.42 15.26
CA LEU A 2 -10.64 -22.88 15.14
C LEU A 2 -10.57 -21.98 13.89
N ARG A 3 -10.54 -20.65 14.05
CA ARG A 3 -10.25 -19.73 12.94
C ARG A 3 -8.74 -19.56 12.87
N VAL A 4 -8.11 -20.10 11.83
CA VAL A 4 -6.69 -19.84 11.55
C VAL A 4 -6.59 -18.43 10.98
N THR A 5 -6.21 -17.47 11.83
CA THR A 5 -6.03 -16.08 11.40
C THR A 5 -4.65 -15.90 10.79
N VAL A 6 -4.53 -16.11 9.47
CA VAL A 6 -3.29 -15.87 8.73
C VAL A 6 -3.14 -14.37 8.47
N ALA A 7 -1.90 -13.87 8.54
CA ALA A 7 -1.60 -12.50 8.11
C ALA A 7 -2.05 -12.29 6.65
N ALA A 8 -2.75 -11.18 6.40
CA ALA A 8 -3.28 -10.92 5.07
C ALA A 8 -2.15 -10.89 4.01
N PRO A 9 -2.28 -11.63 2.89
CA PRO A 9 -1.27 -11.68 1.84
C PRO A 9 -1.28 -10.43 0.94
N VAL A 10 -1.11 -9.24 1.53
CA VAL A 10 -1.21 -7.95 0.83
C VAL A 10 -0.15 -7.85 -0.27
N LYS A 11 -0.57 -7.55 -1.50
CA LYS A 11 0.31 -7.26 -2.63
C LYS A 11 0.24 -5.77 -2.96
N LEU A 12 1.39 -5.18 -3.28
CA LEU A 12 1.49 -3.79 -3.72
C LEU A 12 2.37 -3.71 -4.96
N LYS A 13 1.97 -2.89 -5.93
CA LYS A 13 2.73 -2.55 -7.13
C LYS A 13 2.57 -1.06 -7.41
N THR A 14 3.55 -0.48 -8.09
CA THR A 14 3.47 0.85 -8.69
C THR A 14 3.41 0.74 -10.20
N ASN A 15 2.76 1.69 -10.87
CA ASN A 15 2.75 1.73 -12.34
C ASN A 15 4.12 2.06 -12.96
N ARG A 16 5.05 2.60 -12.16
CA ARG A 16 6.43 2.89 -12.55
C ARG A 16 7.36 2.83 -11.33
N SER A 17 8.62 2.48 -11.55
CA SER A 17 9.67 2.42 -10.53
C SER A 17 10.57 3.68 -10.51
N SER A 18 10.36 4.61 -11.43
CA SER A 18 11.09 5.87 -11.51
C SER A 18 10.19 7.01 -11.99
N THR A 19 10.39 8.22 -11.44
CA THR A 19 9.65 9.43 -11.82
C THR A 19 10.44 10.71 -11.49
N ARG A 20 9.83 11.88 -11.75
CA ARG A 20 10.36 13.20 -11.36
C ARG A 20 9.50 13.85 -10.28
N ASN A 21 10.04 14.85 -9.60
CA ASN A 21 9.27 15.69 -8.70
C ASN A 21 8.12 16.35 -9.47
N LYS A 22 7.01 16.64 -8.78
CA LYS A 22 5.74 17.13 -9.33
C LYS A 22 5.01 16.15 -10.26
N ARG A 23 5.46 14.90 -10.37
CA ARG A 23 4.77 13.84 -11.13
C ARG A 23 4.09 12.84 -10.21
N SER A 24 3.03 12.23 -10.71
CA SER A 24 2.26 11.24 -9.97
C SER A 24 2.59 9.81 -10.36
N ILE A 25 2.54 8.93 -9.36
CA ILE A 25 2.55 7.49 -9.56
C ILE A 25 1.25 6.89 -9.03
N LYS A 26 0.82 5.79 -9.65
CA LYS A 26 -0.33 5.02 -9.22
C LYS A 26 0.16 3.78 -8.48
N PHE A 27 -0.31 3.64 -7.25
CA PHE A 27 -0.20 2.44 -6.45
C PHE A 27 -1.44 1.57 -6.69
N THR A 28 -1.23 0.30 -6.97
CA THR A 28 -2.29 -0.70 -7.07
C THR A 28 -1.91 -1.87 -6.18
N GLY A 29 -2.86 -2.38 -5.42
CA GLY A 29 -2.64 -3.56 -4.62
C GLY A 29 -3.85 -4.46 -4.56
N SER A 30 -3.62 -5.64 -3.99
CA SER A 30 -4.65 -6.65 -3.81
C SER A 30 -4.46 -7.42 -2.52
N VAL A 31 -5.56 -7.96 -2.02
CA VAL A 31 -5.61 -8.89 -0.89
C VAL A 31 -6.19 -10.20 -1.44
N PRO A 32 -5.33 -11.11 -1.93
CA PRO A 32 -5.76 -12.42 -2.43
C PRO A 32 -6.60 -13.17 -1.40
N GLY A 33 -7.73 -13.71 -1.85
CA GLY A 33 -8.69 -14.46 -1.02
C GLY A 33 -9.66 -13.59 -0.22
N ALA A 34 -9.58 -12.25 -0.32
CA ALA A 34 -10.62 -11.37 0.23
C ALA A 34 -12.00 -11.72 -0.38
N PRO A 35 -13.05 -11.87 0.45
CA PRO A 35 -14.41 -12.05 -0.04
C PRO A 35 -14.82 -10.88 -0.94
N LYS A 36 -15.69 -11.14 -1.93
CA LYS A 36 -16.10 -10.12 -2.91
C LYS A 36 -16.68 -8.87 -2.24
N ASP A 37 -17.56 -9.06 -1.26
CA ASP A 37 -18.25 -7.97 -0.57
C ASP A 37 -17.49 -7.40 0.63
N ALA A 38 -16.35 -8.02 0.99
CA ALA A 38 -15.55 -7.56 2.10
C ALA A 38 -14.89 -6.22 1.77
N ARG A 39 -14.96 -5.31 2.74
CA ARG A 39 -14.35 -4.00 2.69
C ARG A 39 -13.41 -3.86 3.86
N ALA A 40 -12.23 -3.34 3.60
CA ALA A 40 -11.27 -3.01 4.63
C ALA A 40 -10.49 -1.77 4.22
N ARG A 41 -9.98 -1.04 5.21
CA ARG A 41 -9.04 0.04 4.97
C ARG A 41 -7.63 -0.53 4.83
N VAL A 42 -6.90 -0.10 3.81
CA VAL A 42 -5.45 -0.32 3.69
C VAL A 42 -4.75 1.02 3.79
N ASP A 43 -3.70 1.08 4.59
CA ASP A 43 -2.82 2.24 4.71
C ASP A 43 -1.60 2.06 3.81
N LEU A 44 -1.33 3.07 2.98
CA LEU A 44 -0.12 3.17 2.19
C LEU A 44 0.90 3.99 2.95
N GLN A 45 2.04 3.37 3.20
CA GLN A 45 3.10 3.95 4.01
C GLN A 45 4.37 4.18 3.20
N ALA A 46 5.07 5.26 3.52
CA ALA A 46 6.40 5.58 3.01
C ALA A 46 7.41 5.55 4.16
N TRP A 47 8.66 5.16 3.87
CA TRP A 47 9.75 5.25 4.84
C TRP A 47 10.35 6.66 4.85
N ALA A 48 10.34 7.31 6.02
CA ALA A 48 10.93 8.62 6.29
C ALA A 48 11.64 8.62 7.65
N GLY A 49 12.54 7.65 7.88
CA GLY A 49 13.14 7.35 9.20
C GLY A 49 12.21 6.56 10.13
N ARG A 50 10.92 6.62 9.87
CA ARG A 50 9.88 5.70 10.33
C ARG A 50 8.87 5.46 9.21
N TRP A 51 8.01 4.46 9.35
CA TRP A 51 6.89 4.29 8.44
C TRP A 51 5.83 5.34 8.72
N VAL A 52 5.47 6.12 7.70
CA VAL A 52 4.45 7.17 7.79
C VAL A 52 3.37 6.89 6.75
N THR A 53 2.11 6.88 7.17
CA THR A 53 0.97 6.77 6.26
C THR A 53 0.85 8.05 5.45
N PHE A 54 0.93 7.95 4.12
CA PHE A 54 0.76 9.08 3.20
C PHE A 54 -0.59 9.06 2.50
N ALA A 55 -1.24 7.90 2.44
CA ALA A 55 -2.57 7.72 1.88
C ALA A 55 -3.24 6.49 2.50
N SER A 56 -4.57 6.44 2.42
CA SER A 56 -5.35 5.24 2.74
C SER A 56 -6.31 4.95 1.59
N ALA A 57 -6.59 3.68 1.35
CA ALA A 57 -7.49 3.24 0.30
C ALA A 57 -8.42 2.14 0.84
N THR A 58 -9.64 2.07 0.30
CA THR A 58 -10.57 0.98 0.63
C THR A 58 -10.32 -0.19 -0.31
N VAL A 59 -10.16 -1.38 0.26
CA VAL A 59 -10.21 -2.64 -0.48
C VAL A 59 -11.66 -2.88 -0.90
N ARG A 60 -11.87 -3.09 -2.20
CA ARG A 60 -13.15 -3.49 -2.78
C ARG A 60 -12.89 -4.63 -3.76
N ASN A 61 -13.68 -5.71 -3.69
CA ASN A 61 -13.47 -6.91 -4.50
C ASN A 61 -12.01 -7.42 -4.41
N GLY A 62 -11.40 -7.33 -3.23
CA GLY A 62 -10.01 -7.72 -2.98
C GLY A 62 -8.94 -6.84 -3.62
N ALA A 63 -9.27 -5.66 -4.17
CA ALA A 63 -8.32 -4.74 -4.79
C ALA A 63 -8.42 -3.32 -4.23
N PHE A 64 -7.33 -2.58 -4.31
CA PHE A 64 -7.27 -1.16 -3.94
C PHE A 64 -6.30 -0.40 -4.85
N ALA A 65 -6.51 0.91 -4.96
CA ALA A 65 -5.60 1.79 -5.68
C ALA A 65 -5.56 3.18 -5.05
N SER A 66 -4.44 3.87 -5.23
CA SER A 66 -4.27 5.27 -4.85
C SER A 66 -3.20 5.92 -5.72
N SER A 67 -3.31 7.23 -5.94
CA SER A 67 -2.30 8.01 -6.65
C SER A 67 -1.60 8.97 -5.70
N TYR A 68 -0.30 9.15 -5.86
CA TYR A 68 0.49 10.09 -5.08
C TYR A 68 1.33 10.97 -5.99
N THR A 69 1.32 12.27 -5.72
CA THR A 69 2.16 13.26 -6.39
C THR A 69 3.32 13.64 -5.48
N PHE A 70 4.54 13.41 -5.96
CA PHE A 70 5.72 13.88 -5.25
C PHE A 70 5.81 15.39 -5.35
N THR A 71 5.87 16.11 -4.23
CA THR A 71 5.91 17.59 -4.22
C THR A 71 7.23 18.15 -3.68
N ARG A 72 7.93 17.38 -2.84
CA ARG A 72 9.10 17.82 -2.07
C ARG A 72 10.28 16.87 -2.23
N THR A 73 10.79 16.72 -3.45
CA THR A 73 12.03 15.99 -3.73
C THR A 73 13.08 16.95 -4.30
N PHE A 74 14.11 17.27 -3.52
CA PHE A 74 15.16 18.26 -3.86
C PHE A 74 16.48 17.62 -4.30
N SER A 75 16.67 16.33 -4.03
CA SER A 75 17.80 15.52 -4.50
C SER A 75 17.28 14.18 -5.02
N PRO A 76 18.04 13.44 -5.84
CA PRO A 76 17.65 12.09 -6.24
C PRO A 76 17.43 11.18 -5.02
N THR A 77 16.20 10.72 -4.82
CA THR A 77 15.80 9.94 -3.64
C THR A 77 15.10 8.66 -4.07
N THR A 78 15.47 7.53 -3.47
CA THR A 78 14.72 6.28 -3.61
C THR A 78 13.78 6.13 -2.43
N TYR A 79 12.48 6.31 -2.67
CA TYR A 79 11.46 6.11 -1.66
C TYR A 79 11.11 4.62 -1.54
N ARG A 80 10.91 4.17 -0.30
CA ARG A 80 10.41 2.84 0.04
C ARG A 80 8.95 2.96 0.43
N PHE A 81 8.11 2.13 -0.15
CA PHE A 81 6.68 2.11 0.13
C PHE A 81 6.19 0.71 0.51
N ARG A 82 5.14 0.65 1.33
CA ARG A 82 4.42 -0.59 1.62
C ARG A 82 2.94 -0.32 1.81
N ALA A 83 2.13 -1.36 1.67
CA ALA A 83 0.73 -1.36 2.07
C ALA A 83 0.59 -2.12 3.39
N VAL A 84 -0.23 -1.61 4.29
CA VAL A 84 -0.55 -2.22 5.58
C VAL A 84 -2.06 -2.38 5.67
N LEU A 85 -2.50 -3.62 5.84
CA LEU A 85 -3.86 -3.94 6.22
C LEU A 85 -3.88 -4.10 7.74
N PRO A 86 -4.50 -3.19 8.52
CA PRO A 86 -4.72 -3.40 9.93
C PRO A 86 -5.68 -4.58 10.16
N SER A 87 -5.69 -5.12 11.38
CA SER A 87 -6.71 -6.10 11.76
C SER A 87 -8.05 -5.39 11.83
N ASP A 88 -9.07 -6.00 11.25
CA ASP A 88 -10.43 -5.47 11.22
C ASP A 88 -11.38 -6.61 11.62
N PRO A 89 -12.23 -6.44 12.66
CA PRO A 89 -13.18 -7.48 13.08
C PRO A 89 -14.10 -7.95 11.97
N ASP A 90 -14.43 -7.07 11.01
CA ASP A 90 -15.33 -7.33 9.89
C ASP A 90 -14.60 -7.90 8.66
N PHE A 91 -13.28 -8.15 8.78
CA PHE A 91 -12.45 -8.67 7.70
C PHE A 91 -11.80 -10.01 8.08
N PRO A 92 -11.84 -11.03 7.21
CA PRO A 92 -11.47 -12.40 7.58
C PRO A 92 -9.97 -12.67 7.74
N TYR A 93 -9.13 -11.63 7.79
CA TYR A 93 -7.67 -11.76 7.87
C TYR A 93 -7.09 -11.03 9.08
N ALA A 94 -5.99 -11.56 9.62
CA ALA A 94 -5.15 -10.80 10.56
C ALA A 94 -4.49 -9.63 9.83
N ALA A 95 -4.03 -8.66 10.62
CA ALA A 95 -3.17 -7.60 10.15
C ALA A 95 -2.04 -8.16 9.25
N GLY A 96 -1.79 -7.51 8.12
CA GLY A 96 -0.83 -7.94 7.12
C GLY A 96 -0.14 -6.75 6.47
N LYS A 97 1.04 -6.99 5.89
CA LYS A 97 1.80 -5.97 5.17
C LYS A 97 2.31 -6.51 3.86
N SER A 98 2.40 -5.66 2.85
CA SER A 98 3.00 -6.02 1.58
C SER A 98 4.53 -6.10 1.68
N ARG A 99 5.14 -6.74 0.69
CA ARG A 99 6.54 -6.47 0.36
C ARG A 99 6.71 -4.98 0.02
N GLU A 100 7.91 -4.49 0.22
CA GLU A 100 8.24 -3.10 -0.11
C GLU A 100 8.38 -2.91 -1.62
N VAL A 101 7.96 -1.74 -2.10
CA VAL A 101 8.20 -1.30 -3.47
C VAL A 101 9.06 -0.04 -3.44
N HIS A 102 9.99 0.05 -4.38
CA HIS A 102 10.96 1.13 -4.46
C HIS A 102 10.64 2.04 -5.65
N VAL A 103 10.66 3.36 -5.42
CA VAL A 103 10.48 4.35 -6.49
C VAL A 103 11.59 5.37 -6.42
N ARG A 104 12.37 5.46 -7.49
CA ARG A 104 13.41 6.49 -7.63
C ARG A 104 12.77 7.78 -8.15
N VAL A 105 12.94 8.87 -7.40
CA VAL A 105 12.42 10.19 -7.77
C VAL A 105 13.60 11.12 -7.97
N ARG A 106 13.63 11.78 -9.13
CA ARG A 106 14.61 12.83 -9.44
C ARG A 106 13.94 14.21 -9.25
N PRO A 107 14.70 15.26 -8.93
CA PRO A 107 14.18 16.63 -8.96
C PRO A 107 13.52 16.97 -10.32
#